data_AF-A0A7C3WTM3-F1
#
_entry.id   AF-A0A7C3WTM3-F1
#
_cell.length_a   1.000
_cell.length_b   1.000
_cell.length_c   1.000
_cell.angle_alpha   90.00
_cell.angle_beta   90.00
_cell.angle_gamma   90.00
#
_symmetry.space_group_name_H-M   'P 1'
#
loop_
_entity.id
_entity.type
_entity.pdbx_description
1 polymer ?
#
loop_
_entity_poly.entity_id
_entity_poly.type
_entity_poly.pdbx_seq_one_letter_code
_entity_poly.pdbx_strand_id
1 'polypeptide(L)'
;MYLLERVKPEFENLPAALLNAERFIKKLRKENSTGVILYTDEEYKGAIFVYEGKAFFAKVQNNRAMEGIEAVDFIMRQIQQGFGRITYYPTDKVLILVLSAIYVGTPLYIDLDANTIIPTKFFSALQNREFSGVVLYRSAEEIKFWIFKKGKPTNPPPVILPPYGFISVYSLDTIEVKDYLELWEEEARKKIIEFSEKLLSAIARTLAEKWGQNTAELMLIPLESYQGPLSIKFDRKTWNCKIESNEELYFLAKEIERVYARLLRAIREREERVAENLELYTFNLLQEENILWPPTEENIFRRD
;
A
#
# COMPACT_ATOMS: atom_id res chain seq x y z
N MET A 1 -8.35 -6.91 18.00
CA MET A 1 -8.92 -7.46 16.76
C MET A 1 -9.83 -8.67 17.00
N TYR A 2 -10.45 -8.80 18.17
CA TYR A 2 -11.22 -9.98 18.57
C TYR A 2 -12.38 -10.38 17.62
N LEU A 3 -12.94 -9.43 16.86
CA LEU A 3 -13.96 -9.72 15.84
C LEU A 3 -13.40 -10.53 14.67
N LEU A 4 -12.11 -10.38 14.35
CA LEU A 4 -11.44 -11.08 13.25
C LEU A 4 -10.95 -12.47 13.65
N GLU A 5 -10.83 -12.78 14.94
CA GLU A 5 -10.53 -14.13 15.42
C GLU A 5 -11.62 -15.15 15.05
N ARG A 6 -12.82 -14.67 14.69
CA ARG A 6 -13.93 -15.49 14.20
C ARG A 6 -13.90 -15.72 12.69
N VAL A 7 -12.99 -15.08 11.98
CA VAL A 7 -12.84 -15.18 10.53
C VAL A 7 -11.64 -16.05 10.23
N LYS A 8 -11.82 -17.06 9.38
CA LYS A 8 -10.69 -17.86 8.90
C LYS A 8 -9.85 -17.03 7.93
N PRO A 9 -8.55 -16.82 8.18
CA PRO A 9 -7.68 -16.11 7.24
C PRO A 9 -7.52 -16.91 5.95
N GLU A 10 -7.38 -16.21 4.81
CA GLU A 10 -7.01 -16.84 3.53
C GLU A 10 -5.58 -17.36 3.59
N PHE A 11 -4.70 -16.57 4.19
CA PHE A 11 -3.36 -16.96 4.58
C PHE A 11 -3.00 -16.27 5.89
N GLU A 12 -2.25 -16.98 6.73
CA GLU A 12 -1.89 -16.55 8.08
C GLU A 12 -0.39 -16.54 8.26
N ASN A 13 0.13 -15.45 8.83
CA ASN A 13 1.55 -15.28 9.16
C ASN A 13 2.49 -15.55 7.99
N LEU A 14 2.05 -15.25 6.76
CA LEU A 14 2.84 -15.43 5.55
C LEU A 14 4.06 -14.49 5.62
N PRO A 15 5.29 -15.00 5.56
CA PRO A 15 6.48 -14.15 5.49
C PRO A 15 6.36 -13.17 4.32
N ALA A 16 6.61 -11.89 4.59
CA ALA A 16 6.50 -10.84 3.59
C ALA A 16 7.36 -11.12 2.34
N ALA A 17 8.53 -11.73 2.50
CA ALA A 17 9.43 -12.11 1.41
C ALA A 17 8.81 -13.08 0.38
N LEU A 18 7.74 -13.79 0.75
CA LEU A 18 7.03 -14.71 -0.15
C LEU A 18 5.83 -14.06 -0.85
N LEU A 19 5.47 -12.83 -0.47
CA LEU A 19 4.32 -12.11 -1.01
C LEU A 19 4.78 -11.13 -2.10
N ASN A 20 4.28 -11.31 -3.33
CA ASN A 20 4.36 -10.26 -4.34
C ASN A 20 3.25 -9.24 -4.09
N ALA A 21 3.59 -8.10 -3.46
CA ALA A 21 2.65 -7.06 -3.05
C ALA A 21 1.79 -6.53 -4.22
N GLU A 22 2.43 -6.26 -5.36
CA GLU A 22 1.76 -5.71 -6.54
C GLU A 22 0.73 -6.68 -7.11
N ARG A 23 1.10 -7.96 -7.26
CA ARG A 23 0.19 -9.01 -7.72
C ARG A 23 -0.97 -9.21 -6.74
N PHE A 24 -0.69 -9.13 -5.44
CA PHE A 24 -1.70 -9.25 -4.40
C PHE A 24 -2.72 -8.10 -4.45
N ILE A 25 -2.25 -6.85 -4.53
CA ILE A 25 -3.12 -5.66 -4.68
C ILE A 25 -3.97 -5.75 -5.96
N LYS A 26 -3.36 -6.12 -7.08
CA LYS A 26 -4.08 -6.31 -8.36
C LYS A 26 -5.16 -7.39 -8.25
N LYS A 27 -4.89 -8.48 -7.52
CA LYS A 27 -5.88 -9.53 -7.25
C LYS A 27 -7.05 -8.96 -6.44
N LEU A 28 -6.78 -8.25 -5.34
CA LEU A 28 -7.83 -7.67 -4.49
C LEU A 28 -8.78 -6.75 -5.27
N ARG A 29 -8.22 -5.92 -6.17
CA ARG A 29 -9.02 -5.05 -7.04
C ARG A 29 -9.84 -5.82 -8.06
N LYS A 30 -9.21 -6.75 -8.77
CA LYS A 30 -9.88 -7.55 -9.80
C LYS A 30 -11.04 -8.36 -9.23
N GLU A 31 -10.91 -8.84 -8.01
CA GLU A 31 -11.91 -9.67 -7.32
C GLU A 31 -12.92 -8.85 -6.49
N ASN A 32 -12.82 -7.51 -6.47
CA ASN A 32 -13.60 -6.63 -5.59
C ASN A 32 -13.58 -7.11 -4.12
N SER A 33 -12.41 -7.55 -3.65
CA SER A 33 -12.27 -8.20 -2.36
C SER A 33 -12.59 -7.24 -1.21
N THR A 34 -13.22 -7.76 -0.15
CA THR A 34 -13.45 -7.05 1.11
C THR A 34 -12.71 -7.79 2.22
N GLY A 35 -11.97 -7.08 3.07
CA GLY A 35 -11.19 -7.73 4.11
C GLY A 35 -10.23 -6.83 4.87
N VAL A 36 -9.44 -7.43 5.74
CA VAL A 36 -8.40 -6.76 6.51
C VAL A 36 -7.06 -7.43 6.27
N ILE A 37 -6.08 -6.64 5.82
CA ILE A 37 -4.68 -7.05 5.72
C ILE A 37 -4.01 -6.64 7.03
N LEU A 38 -3.35 -7.58 7.68
CA LEU A 38 -2.50 -7.33 8.84
C LEU A 38 -1.04 -7.46 8.50
N TYR A 39 -0.28 -6.52 9.02
CA TYR A 39 1.17 -6.53 9.04
C TYR A 39 1.64 -6.70 10.48
N THR A 40 2.56 -7.62 10.72
CA THR A 40 3.20 -7.78 12.02
C THR A 40 4.68 -8.05 11.86
N ASP A 41 5.48 -7.36 12.68
CA ASP A 41 6.90 -7.60 12.87
C ASP A 41 7.24 -7.46 14.36
N GLU A 42 8.51 -7.64 14.74
CA GLU A 42 8.98 -7.54 16.13
C GLU A 42 8.61 -6.20 16.78
N GLU A 43 8.69 -5.09 16.02
CA GLU A 43 8.44 -3.74 16.53
C GLU A 43 7.12 -3.11 16.08
N TYR A 44 6.51 -3.62 15.00
CA TYR A 44 5.42 -2.94 14.31
C TYR A 44 4.19 -3.80 14.14
N LYS A 45 3.01 -3.21 14.32
CA LYS A 45 1.72 -3.82 13.97
C LYS A 45 0.91 -2.88 13.11
N GLY A 46 0.55 -3.33 11.92
CA GLY A 46 -0.22 -2.56 10.94
C GLY A 46 -1.49 -3.26 10.52
N ALA A 47 -2.47 -2.49 10.08
CA ALA A 47 -3.69 -2.98 9.46
C ALA A 47 -4.08 -2.09 8.28
N ILE A 48 -4.55 -2.70 7.20
CA ILE A 48 -5.16 -2.04 6.03
C ILE A 48 -6.54 -2.65 5.83
N PHE A 49 -7.56 -1.80 5.76
CA PHE A 49 -8.94 -2.23 5.55
C PHE A 49 -9.29 -2.01 4.10
N VAL A 50 -9.79 -3.07 3.46
CA VAL A 50 -10.11 -3.13 2.05
C VAL A 50 -11.61 -3.34 1.88
N TYR A 51 -12.25 -2.52 1.07
CA TYR A 51 -13.66 -2.62 0.69
C TYR A 51 -13.78 -2.54 -0.82
N GLU A 52 -14.36 -3.58 -1.43
CA GLU A 52 -14.51 -3.68 -2.89
C GLU A 52 -13.19 -3.41 -3.65
N GLY A 53 -12.09 -3.98 -3.15
CA GLY A 53 -10.75 -3.84 -3.73
C GLY A 53 -10.01 -2.54 -3.41
N LYS A 54 -10.67 -1.59 -2.71
CA LYS A 54 -10.11 -0.27 -2.38
C LYS A 54 -9.69 -0.20 -0.92
N ALA A 55 -8.51 0.35 -0.63
CA ALA A 55 -8.08 0.52 0.77
C ALA A 55 -8.59 1.84 1.32
N PHE A 56 -9.53 1.80 2.25
CA PHE A 56 -10.16 3.02 2.78
C PHE A 56 -9.65 3.43 4.16
N PHE A 57 -8.85 2.59 4.80
CA PHE A 57 -8.21 2.89 6.08
C PHE A 57 -6.92 2.10 6.21
N ALA A 58 -5.91 2.73 6.79
CA ALA A 58 -4.68 2.06 7.18
C ALA A 58 -4.12 2.70 8.44
N LYS A 59 -3.51 1.88 9.29
CA LYS A 59 -2.86 2.32 10.52
C LYS A 59 -1.71 1.41 10.87
N VAL A 60 -0.61 2.00 11.34
CA VAL A 60 0.53 1.28 11.91
C VAL A 60 0.78 1.81 13.32
N GLN A 61 0.92 0.91 14.27
CA GLN A 61 1.25 1.18 15.65
C GLN A 61 2.71 0.81 15.93
N ASN A 62 3.45 1.81 16.44
CA ASN A 62 4.74 1.71 17.15
C ASN A 62 4.85 2.98 18.06
N ASN A 63 6.06 3.48 18.34
CA ASN A 63 6.36 4.73 19.07
C ASN A 63 5.72 5.97 18.43
N ARG A 64 5.45 5.95 17.12
CA ARG A 64 4.67 6.96 16.41
C ARG A 64 3.54 6.25 15.64
N ALA A 65 2.31 6.70 15.85
CA ALA A 65 1.18 6.21 15.06
C ALA A 65 1.24 6.82 13.65
N MET A 66 1.24 5.97 12.64
CA MET A 66 1.10 6.35 11.23
C MET A 66 -0.31 5.95 10.76
N GLU A 67 -0.95 6.78 9.96
CA GLU A 67 -2.32 6.57 9.47
C GLU A 67 -2.46 6.93 7.98
N GLY A 68 -3.48 6.38 7.33
CA GLY A 68 -3.79 6.66 5.93
C GLY A 68 -2.65 6.27 4.98
N ILE A 69 -2.28 7.16 4.06
CA ILE A 69 -1.28 6.90 3.03
C ILE A 69 0.11 6.59 3.62
N GLU A 70 0.49 7.24 4.72
CA GLU A 70 1.78 7.01 5.39
C GLU A 70 1.87 5.57 5.92
N ALA A 71 0.78 5.07 6.50
CA ALA A 71 0.68 3.69 6.96
C ALA A 71 0.74 2.68 5.80
N VAL A 72 0.07 2.98 4.67
CA VAL A 72 0.14 2.12 3.48
C VAL A 72 1.55 2.09 2.91
N ASP A 73 2.19 3.25 2.70
CA ASP A 73 3.56 3.34 2.17
C ASP A 73 4.55 2.57 3.07
N PHE A 74 4.44 2.73 4.39
CA PHE A 74 5.25 1.96 5.33
C PHE A 74 5.07 0.46 5.16
N ILE A 75 3.82 -0.04 5.21
CA ILE A 75 3.54 -1.49 5.11
C ILE A 75 4.02 -2.04 3.78
N MET A 76 3.76 -1.34 2.67
CA MET A 76 4.17 -1.80 1.34
C MET A 76 5.69 -1.85 1.19
N ARG A 77 6.42 -0.87 1.74
CA ARG A 77 7.89 -0.89 1.77
C ARG A 77 8.42 -2.07 2.56
N GLN A 78 7.84 -2.38 3.73
CA GLN A 78 8.23 -3.55 4.51
C GLN A 78 7.99 -4.84 3.73
N ILE A 79 6.85 -4.96 3.03
CA ILE A 79 6.57 -6.12 2.18
C ILE A 79 7.61 -6.24 1.06
N GLN A 80 7.90 -5.15 0.35
CA GLN A 80 8.89 -5.13 -0.74
C GLN A 80 10.29 -5.50 -0.27
N GLN A 81 10.67 -5.11 0.94
CA GLN A 81 11.95 -5.48 1.56
C GLN A 81 11.97 -6.91 2.12
N GLY A 82 10.78 -7.51 2.28
CA GLY A 82 10.58 -8.87 2.78
C GLY A 82 10.60 -8.97 4.30
N PHE A 83 10.32 -7.87 5.01
CA PHE A 83 10.29 -7.83 6.48
C PHE A 83 8.89 -8.07 7.03
N GLY A 84 8.82 -8.70 8.21
CA GLY A 84 7.57 -9.01 8.88
C GLY A 84 6.75 -10.13 8.23
N ARG A 85 5.51 -10.23 8.68
CA ARG A 85 4.53 -11.24 8.28
C ARG A 85 3.20 -10.59 7.95
N ILE A 86 2.51 -11.16 6.96
CA ILE A 86 1.21 -10.69 6.49
C ILE A 86 0.15 -11.76 6.76
N THR A 87 -0.99 -11.32 7.27
CA THR A 87 -2.20 -12.15 7.38
C THR A 87 -3.33 -11.44 6.68
N TYR A 88 -4.08 -12.14 5.83
CA TYR A 88 -5.26 -11.57 5.17
C TYR A 88 -6.53 -12.27 5.64
N TYR A 89 -7.43 -11.48 6.22
CA TYR A 89 -8.77 -11.90 6.63
C TYR A 89 -9.78 -11.42 5.59
N PRO A 90 -10.25 -12.28 4.67
CA PRO A 90 -11.40 -11.94 3.83
C PRO A 90 -12.64 -11.79 4.71
N THR A 91 -13.37 -10.69 4.57
CA THR A 91 -14.56 -10.40 5.38
C THR A 91 -15.75 -9.97 4.52
N ASP A 92 -16.94 -9.99 5.11
CA ASP A 92 -18.12 -9.43 4.46
C ASP A 92 -18.27 -7.92 4.71
N LYS A 93 -19.22 -7.32 3.98
CA LYS A 93 -19.54 -5.89 4.05
C LYS A 93 -20.02 -5.44 5.43
N VAL A 94 -20.64 -6.33 6.20
CA VAL A 94 -21.19 -6.00 7.52
C VAL A 94 -20.05 -5.89 8.52
N LEU A 95 -19.18 -6.90 8.56
CA LEU A 95 -18.06 -6.97 9.49
C LEU A 95 -17.04 -5.85 9.21
N ILE A 96 -16.73 -5.57 7.95
CA ILE A 96 -15.80 -4.48 7.62
C ILE A 96 -16.35 -3.10 8.04
N LEU A 97 -17.66 -2.88 7.96
CA LEU A 97 -18.32 -1.66 8.45
C LEU A 97 -18.27 -1.54 9.98
N VAL A 98 -18.45 -2.65 10.69
CA VAL A 98 -18.33 -2.68 12.15
C VAL A 98 -16.89 -2.37 12.56
N LEU A 99 -15.92 -3.01 11.91
CA LEU A 99 -14.51 -2.74 12.14
C LEU A 99 -14.17 -1.28 11.82
N SER A 100 -14.63 -0.74 10.68
CA SER A 100 -14.37 0.66 10.34
C SER A 100 -14.95 1.62 11.38
N ALA A 101 -16.14 1.33 11.92
CA ALA A 101 -16.71 2.16 12.98
C ALA A 101 -15.86 2.13 14.25
N ILE A 102 -15.35 0.98 14.65
CA ILE A 102 -14.51 0.84 15.85
C ILE A 102 -13.16 1.56 15.69
N TYR A 103 -12.54 1.46 14.52
CA TYR A 103 -11.16 1.92 14.30
C TYR A 103 -11.05 3.33 13.70
N VAL A 104 -12.09 3.80 13.01
CA VAL A 104 -12.11 5.06 12.26
C VAL A 104 -13.25 5.96 12.72
N GLY A 105 -14.36 5.37 13.16
CA GLY A 105 -15.55 6.13 13.57
C GLY A 105 -15.29 7.02 14.78
N THR A 106 -16.06 8.11 14.87
CA THR A 106 -15.99 9.01 16.02
C THR A 106 -16.72 8.37 17.19
N PRO A 107 -16.04 8.08 18.33
CA PRO A 107 -16.70 7.52 19.48
C PRO A 107 -17.62 8.56 20.12
N LEU A 108 -18.91 8.26 20.18
CA LEU A 108 -19.89 9.08 20.89
C LEU A 108 -20.06 8.63 22.34
N TYR A 109 -19.98 7.32 22.54
CA TYR A 109 -20.06 6.67 23.85
C TYR A 109 -19.12 5.48 23.87
N ILE A 110 -18.38 5.29 24.96
CA ILE A 110 -17.45 4.17 25.13
C ILE A 110 -17.80 3.47 26.44
N ASP A 111 -17.93 2.14 26.36
CA ASP A 111 -18.13 1.24 27.50
C ASP A 111 -19.20 1.69 28.51
N LEU A 112 -20.37 2.11 28.02
CA LEU A 112 -21.54 2.37 28.87
C LEU A 112 -22.07 1.06 29.44
N ASP A 113 -22.28 1.01 30.76
CA ASP A 113 -22.88 -0.16 31.41
C ASP A 113 -24.29 -0.41 30.88
N ALA A 114 -24.49 -1.57 30.26
CA ALA A 114 -25.77 -1.96 29.66
C ALA A 114 -26.91 -2.01 30.70
N ASN A 115 -26.60 -2.25 31.98
CA ASN A 115 -27.61 -2.27 33.05
C ASN A 115 -28.22 -0.88 33.32
N THR A 116 -27.53 0.19 32.91
CA THR A 116 -27.99 1.58 33.09
C THR A 116 -28.81 2.09 31.90
N ILE A 117 -28.87 1.31 30.81
CA ILE A 117 -29.49 1.72 29.56
C ILE A 117 -30.89 1.12 29.46
N ILE A 118 -31.89 1.98 29.21
CA ILE A 118 -33.23 1.54 28.78
C ILE A 118 -33.17 1.36 27.25
N PRO A 119 -33.14 0.12 26.70
CA PRO A 119 -32.79 -0.12 25.30
C PRO A 119 -33.74 0.58 24.33
N THR A 120 -35.05 0.46 24.57
CA THR A 120 -36.09 1.06 23.72
C THR A 120 -35.93 2.58 23.59
N LYS A 121 -35.67 3.29 24.69
CA LYS A 121 -35.43 4.74 24.68
C LYS A 121 -34.12 5.09 23.98
N PHE A 122 -33.06 4.34 24.27
CA PHE A 122 -31.73 4.58 23.71
C PHE A 122 -31.73 4.42 22.18
N PHE A 123 -32.21 3.29 21.67
CA PHE A 123 -32.26 3.04 20.24
C PHE A 123 -33.25 3.98 19.53
N SER A 124 -34.41 4.28 20.11
CA SER A 124 -35.34 5.27 19.53
C SER A 124 -34.72 6.66 19.44
N ALA A 125 -33.90 7.06 20.43
CA ALA A 125 -33.19 8.33 20.39
C ALA A 125 -32.17 8.39 19.24
N LEU A 126 -31.44 7.29 18.98
CA LEU A 126 -30.54 7.19 17.83
C LEU A 126 -31.31 7.28 16.51
N GLN A 127 -32.47 6.63 16.41
CA GLN A 127 -33.33 6.71 15.22
C GLN A 127 -33.81 8.15 14.97
N ASN A 128 -34.32 8.82 16.00
CA ASN A 128 -34.84 10.19 15.90
C ASN A 128 -33.77 11.24 15.59
N ARG A 129 -32.51 10.96 15.93
CA ARG A 129 -31.36 11.83 15.60
C ARG A 129 -30.77 11.56 14.22
N GLU A 130 -31.41 10.73 13.41
CA GLU A 130 -30.89 10.28 12.12
C GLU A 130 -29.46 9.73 12.19
N PHE A 131 -29.10 9.07 13.29
CA PHE A 131 -27.74 8.56 13.52
C PHE A 131 -27.28 7.65 12.37
N SER A 132 -26.05 7.80 11.90
CA SER A 132 -25.37 6.80 11.05
C SER A 132 -24.08 6.33 11.71
N GLY A 133 -23.97 5.02 11.88
CA GLY A 133 -22.85 4.44 12.63
C GLY A 133 -23.17 3.06 13.17
N VAL A 134 -22.39 2.66 14.18
CA VAL A 134 -22.48 1.33 14.78
C VAL A 134 -22.63 1.44 16.29
N VAL A 135 -23.60 0.70 16.81
CA VAL A 135 -23.73 0.42 18.24
C VAL A 135 -23.16 -0.97 18.47
N LEU A 136 -22.14 -1.08 19.31
CA LEU A 136 -21.49 -2.33 19.68
C LEU A 136 -21.85 -2.67 21.13
N TYR A 137 -22.37 -3.87 21.35
CA TYR A 137 -22.53 -4.48 22.66
C TYR A 137 -21.48 -5.57 22.85
N ARG A 138 -20.83 -5.59 24.01
CA ARG A 138 -19.83 -6.59 24.39
C ARG A 138 -20.05 -7.04 25.83
N SER A 139 -20.08 -8.35 26.05
CA SER A 139 -19.95 -8.99 27.36
C SER A 139 -18.82 -10.02 27.32
N ALA A 140 -18.61 -10.73 28.43
CA ALA A 140 -17.67 -11.85 28.48
C ALA A 140 -18.11 -13.02 27.57
N GLU A 141 -19.40 -13.17 27.32
CA GLU A 141 -19.98 -14.32 26.62
C GLU A 141 -20.29 -14.01 25.15
N GLU A 142 -20.67 -12.77 24.83
CA GLU A 142 -21.10 -12.44 23.48
C GLU A 142 -20.76 -11.02 23.04
N ILE A 143 -20.76 -10.85 21.72
CA ILE A 143 -20.62 -9.56 21.04
C ILE A 143 -21.77 -9.45 20.06
N LYS A 144 -22.48 -8.32 20.12
CA LYS A 144 -23.57 -7.96 19.23
C LYS A 144 -23.34 -6.57 18.67
N PHE A 145 -23.87 -6.28 17.50
CA PHE A 145 -23.79 -4.96 16.92
C PHE A 145 -25.06 -4.60 16.16
N TRP A 146 -25.33 -3.30 16.07
CA TRP A 146 -26.41 -2.74 15.28
C TRP A 146 -25.87 -1.62 14.41
N ILE A 147 -26.12 -1.71 13.11
CA ILE A 147 -25.67 -0.69 12.15
C ILE A 147 -26.86 0.22 11.85
N PHE A 148 -26.62 1.52 11.89
CA PHE A 148 -27.59 2.55 11.59
C PHE A 148 -27.19 3.33 10.35
N LYS A 149 -28.17 3.64 9.50
CA LYS A 149 -28.02 4.54 8.36
C LYS A 149 -29.14 5.56 8.39
N LYS A 150 -28.81 6.83 8.69
CA LYS A 150 -29.78 7.92 8.82
C LYS A 150 -30.98 7.55 9.71
N GLY A 151 -30.67 7.02 10.90
CA GLY A 151 -31.66 6.58 11.88
C GLY A 151 -32.36 5.26 11.55
N LYS A 152 -32.08 4.62 10.40
CA LYS A 152 -32.66 3.31 10.07
C LYS A 152 -31.69 2.19 10.46
N PRO A 153 -32.06 1.30 11.41
CA PRO A 153 -31.23 0.16 11.75
C PRO A 153 -31.29 -0.92 10.65
N THR A 154 -30.16 -1.54 10.34
CA THR A 154 -30.09 -2.66 9.37
C THR A 154 -30.56 -3.98 9.97
N ASN A 155 -30.50 -4.09 11.30
CA ASN A 155 -30.96 -5.24 12.07
C ASN A 155 -31.81 -4.77 13.26
N PRO A 156 -32.83 -5.55 13.69
CA PRO A 156 -33.78 -5.09 14.70
C PRO A 156 -33.09 -4.67 16.00
N PRO A 157 -33.38 -3.47 16.54
CA PRO A 157 -32.93 -3.08 17.87
C PRO A 157 -33.45 -4.04 18.95
N PRO A 158 -32.67 -4.31 19.99
CA PRO A 158 -33.07 -5.21 21.05
C PRO A 158 -34.10 -4.53 21.96
N VAL A 159 -35.09 -5.30 22.42
CA VAL A 159 -36.03 -4.86 23.46
C VAL A 159 -35.35 -4.95 24.84
N ILE A 160 -34.49 -5.95 25.02
CA ILE A 160 -33.72 -6.22 26.24
C ILE A 160 -32.26 -6.41 25.85
N LEU A 161 -31.36 -5.74 26.58
CA LEU A 161 -29.92 -6.01 26.47
C LEU A 161 -29.54 -7.12 27.44
N PRO A 162 -28.61 -8.02 27.05
CA PRO A 162 -28.10 -9.01 27.97
C PRO A 162 -27.36 -8.34 29.15
N PRO A 163 -27.50 -8.88 30.38
CA PRO A 163 -26.93 -8.28 31.58
C PRO A 163 -25.40 -8.32 31.57
N TYR A 164 -24.78 -7.47 32.38
CA TYR A 164 -23.31 -7.42 32.60
C TYR A 164 -22.48 -7.15 31.33
N GLY A 165 -23.04 -6.45 30.36
CA GLY A 165 -22.34 -6.03 29.15
C GLY A 165 -22.11 -4.52 29.08
N PHE A 166 -21.35 -4.10 28.08
CA PHE A 166 -21.01 -2.72 27.81
C PHE A 166 -21.42 -2.33 26.39
N ILE A 167 -21.90 -1.10 26.23
CA ILE A 167 -22.26 -0.52 24.94
C ILE A 167 -21.26 0.58 24.57
N SER A 168 -20.75 0.49 23.34
CA SER A 168 -20.01 1.57 22.68
C SER A 168 -20.73 2.01 21.41
N VAL A 169 -20.70 3.30 21.10
CA VAL A 169 -21.37 3.88 19.93
C VAL A 169 -20.36 4.68 19.13
N TYR A 170 -20.27 4.39 17.84
CA TYR A 170 -19.33 5.02 16.91
C TYR A 170 -20.09 5.61 15.74
N SER A 171 -19.97 6.92 15.51
CA SER A 171 -20.52 7.60 14.33
C SER A 171 -19.60 7.41 13.13
N LEU A 172 -20.21 7.24 11.94
CA LEU A 172 -19.53 7.12 10.65
C LEU A 172 -19.75 8.35 9.75
N ASP A 173 -20.44 9.39 10.22
CA ASP A 173 -20.90 10.51 9.39
C ASP A 173 -19.76 11.40 8.83
N THR A 174 -18.54 11.25 9.35
CA THR A 174 -17.39 12.13 9.04
C THR A 174 -16.28 11.45 8.24
N ILE A 175 -16.47 10.20 7.79
CA ILE A 175 -15.41 9.43 7.13
C ILE A 175 -15.40 9.68 5.62
N GLU A 176 -14.33 10.30 5.13
CA GLU A 176 -14.04 10.41 3.71
C GLU A 176 -13.39 9.11 3.21
N VAL A 177 -14.07 8.39 2.31
CA VAL A 177 -13.54 7.15 1.72
C VAL A 177 -12.58 7.53 0.58
N LYS A 178 -11.29 7.28 0.77
CA LYS A 178 -10.24 7.40 -0.27
C LYS A 178 -9.65 6.03 -0.54
N ASP A 179 -9.22 5.77 -1.78
CA ASP A 179 -8.46 4.55 -2.07
C ASP A 179 -6.96 4.81 -1.84
N TYR A 180 -6.47 4.50 -0.63
CA TYR A 180 -5.07 4.67 -0.27
C TYR A 180 -4.13 3.77 -1.07
N LEU A 181 -4.61 2.66 -1.65
CA LEU A 181 -3.77 1.85 -2.54
C LEU A 181 -3.59 2.53 -3.90
N GLU A 182 -4.63 3.19 -4.41
CA GLU A 182 -4.55 3.97 -5.66
C GLU A 182 -3.60 5.16 -5.49
N LEU A 183 -3.78 5.92 -4.40
CA LEU A 183 -2.88 7.03 -4.05
C LEU A 183 -1.42 6.56 -3.88
N TRP A 184 -1.22 5.40 -3.24
CA TRP A 184 0.12 4.83 -3.07
C TRP A 184 0.75 4.44 -4.40
N GLU A 185 0.02 3.80 -5.30
CA GLU A 185 0.54 3.47 -6.63
C GLU A 185 0.90 4.73 -7.43
N GLU A 186 0.10 5.78 -7.36
CA GLU A 186 0.40 7.07 -8.00
C GLU A 186 1.67 7.72 -7.42
N GLU A 187 1.81 7.74 -6.09
CA GLU A 187 3.00 8.28 -5.42
C GLU A 187 4.26 7.43 -5.67
N ALA A 188 4.13 6.10 -5.63
CA ALA A 188 5.21 5.19 -5.92
C ALA A 188 5.70 5.37 -7.37
N ARG A 189 4.76 5.50 -8.32
CA ARG A 189 5.09 5.82 -9.72
C ARG A 189 5.83 7.14 -9.83
N LYS A 190 5.38 8.21 -9.17
CA LYS A 190 6.10 9.51 -9.13
C LYS A 190 7.52 9.36 -8.62
N LYS A 191 7.74 8.62 -7.53
CA LYS A 191 9.09 8.37 -6.98
C LYS A 191 9.96 7.61 -7.98
N ILE A 192 9.40 6.61 -8.68
CA ILE A 192 10.11 5.86 -9.72
C ILE A 192 10.47 6.77 -10.88
N ILE A 193 9.53 7.60 -11.36
CA ILE A 193 9.77 8.60 -12.42
C ILE A 193 10.96 9.50 -12.04
N GLU A 194 10.89 10.15 -10.88
CA GLU A 194 11.91 11.07 -10.42
C GLU A 194 13.27 10.39 -10.27
N PHE A 195 13.31 9.17 -9.73
CA PHE A 195 14.53 8.37 -9.64
C PHE A 195 15.10 8.04 -11.02
N SER A 196 14.23 7.64 -11.93
CA SER A 196 14.58 7.26 -13.29
C SER A 196 15.12 8.45 -14.09
N GLU A 197 14.46 9.60 -14.00
CA GLU A 197 14.92 10.85 -14.62
C GLU A 197 16.29 11.27 -14.08
N LYS A 198 16.51 11.19 -12.76
CA LYS A 198 17.80 11.48 -12.14
C LYS A 198 18.90 10.54 -12.62
N LEU A 199 18.63 9.23 -12.59
CA LEU A 199 19.56 8.20 -13.03
C LEU A 199 19.94 8.37 -14.50
N LEU A 200 18.96 8.51 -15.39
CA LEU A 200 19.18 8.72 -16.82
C LEU A 200 19.93 10.02 -17.10
N SER A 201 19.62 11.10 -16.38
CA SER A 201 20.35 12.37 -16.50
C SER A 201 21.81 12.21 -16.05
N ALA A 202 22.07 11.47 -14.98
CA ALA A 202 23.43 11.18 -14.50
C ALA A 202 24.23 10.33 -15.49
N ILE A 203 23.59 9.31 -16.07
CA ILE A 203 24.16 8.50 -17.15
C ILE A 203 24.51 9.40 -18.35
N ALA A 204 23.58 10.22 -18.81
CA ALA A 204 23.79 11.12 -19.95
C ALA A 204 24.93 12.13 -19.70
N ARG A 205 25.01 12.72 -18.50
CA ARG A 205 26.13 13.59 -18.11
C ARG A 205 27.45 12.84 -18.13
N THR A 206 27.49 11.63 -17.58
CA THR A 206 28.71 10.82 -17.57
C THR A 206 29.14 10.46 -18.99
N LEU A 207 28.21 10.09 -19.87
CA LEU A 207 28.42 9.85 -21.31
C LEU A 207 29.03 11.06 -22.03
N ALA A 208 28.47 12.25 -21.81
CA ALA A 208 28.96 13.48 -22.40
C ALA A 208 30.33 13.93 -21.85
N GLU A 209 30.49 13.92 -20.52
CA GLU A 209 31.69 14.43 -19.83
C GLU A 209 32.90 13.52 -20.00
N LYS A 210 32.73 12.20 -19.89
CA LYS A 210 33.86 11.26 -19.93
C LYS A 210 34.21 10.77 -21.34
N TRP A 211 33.23 10.69 -22.24
CA TRP A 211 33.43 10.00 -23.53
C TRP A 211 33.13 10.89 -24.75
N GLY A 212 32.80 12.17 -24.56
CA GLY A 212 32.59 13.12 -25.64
C GLY A 212 31.43 12.76 -26.58
N GLN A 213 30.56 11.82 -26.18
CA GLN A 213 29.39 11.44 -26.95
C GLN A 213 28.33 12.54 -26.82
N ASN A 214 28.06 13.21 -27.95
CA ASN A 214 27.10 14.31 -28.03
C ASN A 214 25.70 13.80 -28.44
N THR A 215 25.36 12.56 -28.06
CA THR A 215 24.08 11.93 -28.37
C THR A 215 23.01 12.48 -27.43
N ALA A 216 22.13 13.33 -27.97
CA ALA A 216 20.97 13.87 -27.27
C ALA A 216 19.80 12.88 -27.16
N GLU A 217 20.02 11.64 -27.60
CA GLU A 217 19.05 10.57 -27.64
C GLU A 217 19.71 9.27 -27.18
N LEU A 218 19.03 8.54 -26.31
CA LEU A 218 19.41 7.21 -25.85
C LEU A 218 18.21 6.31 -26.07
N MET A 219 18.43 5.20 -26.79
CA MET A 219 17.37 4.25 -27.07
C MET A 219 17.39 3.15 -26.02
N LEU A 220 16.24 2.94 -25.37
CA LEU A 220 16.00 1.78 -24.54
C LEU A 220 15.41 0.67 -25.39
N ILE A 221 16.06 -0.49 -25.34
CA ILE A 221 15.60 -1.71 -26.00
C ILE A 221 14.90 -2.57 -24.94
N PRO A 222 13.58 -2.78 -25.05
CA PRO A 222 12.87 -3.67 -24.13
C PRO A 222 13.30 -5.13 -24.35
N LEU A 223 13.39 -5.90 -23.27
CA LEU A 223 13.72 -7.33 -23.33
C LEU A 223 12.56 -8.20 -23.83
N GLU A 224 11.33 -7.72 -23.69
CA GLU A 224 10.15 -8.40 -24.22
C GLU A 224 9.95 -8.02 -25.70
N SER A 225 10.16 -8.98 -26.59
CA SER A 225 10.31 -8.81 -28.05
C SER A 225 9.11 -8.25 -28.82
N TYR A 226 7.96 -8.08 -28.16
CA TYR A 226 6.73 -7.57 -28.79
C TYR A 226 6.58 -6.04 -28.65
N GLN A 227 7.52 -5.35 -28.00
CA GLN A 227 7.51 -3.91 -27.80
C GLN A 227 8.68 -3.26 -28.54
N GLY A 228 8.43 -2.14 -29.22
CA GLY A 228 9.46 -1.41 -29.99
C GLY A 228 10.42 -0.62 -29.09
N PRO A 229 11.57 -0.18 -29.63
CA PRO A 229 12.56 0.62 -28.89
C PRO A 229 11.98 1.99 -28.50
N LEU A 230 12.37 2.47 -27.31
CA LEU A 230 11.92 3.75 -26.76
C LEU A 230 13.05 4.78 -26.83
N SER A 231 12.80 5.94 -27.44
CA SER A 231 13.80 6.99 -27.54
C SER A 231 13.66 7.99 -26.40
N ILE A 232 14.63 8.01 -25.49
CA ILE A 232 14.72 9.05 -24.46
C ILE A 232 15.52 10.24 -25.01
N LYS A 233 14.96 11.43 -24.89
CA LYS A 233 15.62 12.69 -25.29
C LYS A 233 16.21 13.40 -24.07
N PHE A 234 17.38 13.99 -24.26
CA PHE A 234 18.03 14.83 -23.26
C PHE A 234 18.11 16.28 -23.72
N ASP A 235 17.96 17.20 -22.77
CA ASP A 235 18.30 18.60 -23.01
C ASP A 235 19.83 18.72 -23.21
N ARG A 236 20.27 19.17 -24.39
CA ARG A 236 21.70 19.25 -24.74
C ARG A 236 22.53 20.22 -23.90
N LYS A 237 21.90 21.12 -23.13
CA LYS A 237 22.59 22.11 -22.29
C LYS A 237 22.75 21.64 -20.86
N THR A 238 21.77 20.88 -20.35
CA THR A 238 21.70 20.44 -18.95
C THR A 238 21.84 18.94 -18.77
N TRP A 239 21.74 18.19 -19.87
CA TRP A 239 21.66 16.73 -19.94
C TRP A 239 20.54 16.14 -19.08
N ASN A 240 19.51 16.94 -18.80
CA ASN A 240 18.35 16.49 -18.07
C ASN A 240 17.43 15.69 -18.99
N CYS A 241 16.97 14.55 -18.49
CA CYS A 241 15.90 13.74 -19.05
C CYS A 241 14.57 14.17 -18.44
N LYS A 242 13.52 14.23 -19.27
CA LYS A 242 12.14 14.37 -18.82
C LYS A 242 11.29 13.32 -19.52
N ILE A 243 10.53 12.54 -18.75
CA ILE A 243 9.65 11.51 -19.29
C ILE A 243 8.32 12.17 -19.62
N GLU A 244 7.93 12.20 -20.90
CA GLU A 244 6.82 13.04 -21.38
C GLU A 244 5.52 12.28 -21.64
N SER A 245 5.56 10.94 -21.71
CA SER A 245 4.36 10.12 -21.92
C SER A 245 4.15 9.01 -20.87
N ASN A 246 2.89 8.67 -20.61
CA ASN A 246 2.51 7.59 -19.70
C ASN A 246 2.99 6.20 -20.16
N GLU A 247 3.18 6.01 -21.47
CA GLU A 247 3.74 4.77 -22.03
C GLU A 247 5.23 4.65 -21.73
N GLU A 248 6.03 5.67 -22.05
CA GLU A 248 7.45 5.74 -21.69
C GLU A 248 7.64 5.50 -20.19
N LEU A 249 6.75 6.07 -19.38
CA LEU A 249 6.76 5.98 -17.93
C LEU A 249 6.46 4.57 -17.42
N TYR A 250 5.48 3.89 -18.01
CA TYR A 250 5.14 2.51 -17.65
C TYR A 250 6.26 1.54 -18.03
N PHE A 251 6.86 1.71 -19.21
CA PHE A 251 7.97 0.87 -19.68
C PHE A 251 9.24 1.09 -18.87
N LEU A 252 9.60 2.35 -18.65
CA LEU A 252 10.76 2.73 -17.89
C LEU A 252 10.61 2.29 -16.43
N ALA A 253 9.42 2.47 -15.83
CA ALA A 253 9.14 1.97 -14.50
C ALA A 253 9.26 0.44 -14.42
N LYS A 254 8.76 -0.33 -15.38
CA LYS A 254 8.84 -1.80 -15.37
C LYS A 254 10.30 -2.29 -15.46
N GLU A 255 11.11 -1.68 -16.33
CA GLU A 255 12.52 -2.06 -16.48
C GLU A 255 13.39 -1.56 -15.33
N ILE A 256 13.17 -0.34 -14.86
CA ILE A 256 13.87 0.20 -13.69
C ILE A 256 13.43 -0.51 -12.43
N GLU A 257 12.16 -0.90 -12.24
CA GLU A 257 11.74 -1.74 -11.10
C GLU A 257 12.42 -3.11 -11.13
N ARG A 258 12.58 -3.72 -12.31
CA ARG A 258 13.28 -5.00 -12.47
C ARG A 258 14.77 -4.88 -12.13
N VAL A 259 15.41 -3.82 -12.64
CA VAL A 259 16.82 -3.52 -12.38
C VAL A 259 17.02 -3.07 -10.93
N TYR A 260 16.11 -2.28 -10.37
CA TYR A 260 16.07 -1.80 -8.99
C TYR A 260 15.86 -2.94 -7.99
N ALA A 261 15.00 -3.90 -8.29
CA ALA A 261 14.85 -5.12 -7.47
C ALA A 261 16.13 -5.96 -7.47
N ARG A 262 16.88 -6.01 -8.57
CA ARG A 262 18.21 -6.65 -8.63
C ARG A 262 19.28 -5.83 -7.91
N LEU A 263 19.29 -4.50 -8.06
CA LEU A 263 20.15 -3.58 -7.31
C LEU A 263 19.93 -3.71 -5.81
N LEU A 264 18.68 -3.70 -5.35
CA LEU A 264 18.34 -3.90 -3.94
C LEU A 264 18.80 -5.26 -3.42
N ARG A 265 18.72 -6.32 -4.24
CA ARG A 265 19.31 -7.63 -3.89
C ARG A 265 20.83 -7.59 -3.86
N ALA A 266 21.49 -6.94 -4.81
CA ALA A 266 22.94 -6.81 -4.88
C ALA A 266 23.51 -6.02 -3.69
N ILE A 267 22.91 -4.86 -3.37
CA ILE A 267 23.19 -4.05 -2.18
C ILE A 267 23.01 -4.87 -0.89
N ARG A 268 22.02 -5.77 -0.86
CA ARG A 268 21.72 -6.64 0.28
C ARG A 268 22.70 -7.83 0.40
N GLU A 269 23.24 -8.33 -0.71
CA GLU A 269 24.00 -9.58 -0.74
C GLU A 269 25.52 -9.41 -0.58
N ARG A 270 26.14 -8.29 -0.97
CA ARG A 270 27.58 -7.98 -0.78
C ARG A 270 27.95 -6.60 -1.36
N GLU A 271 28.72 -5.81 -0.59
CA GLU A 271 29.58 -4.65 -0.98
C GLU A 271 29.05 -3.21 -0.76
N GLU A 272 29.62 -2.52 0.25
CA GLU A 272 29.53 -1.06 0.47
C GLU A 272 29.86 -0.24 -0.80
N ARG A 273 30.69 -0.78 -1.70
CA ARG A 273 31.04 -0.16 -3.01
C ARG A 273 29.84 0.04 -3.95
N VAL A 274 28.82 -0.81 -3.89
CA VAL A 274 27.63 -0.72 -4.76
C VAL A 274 26.73 0.44 -4.32
N ALA A 275 26.68 0.74 -3.02
CA ALA A 275 25.94 1.88 -2.50
C ALA A 275 26.61 3.21 -2.85
N GLU A 276 27.95 3.27 -2.84
CA GLU A 276 28.73 4.46 -3.22
C GLU A 276 28.69 4.77 -4.73
N ASN A 277 28.46 3.75 -5.58
CA ASN A 277 28.46 3.88 -7.05
C ASN A 277 27.18 3.31 -7.69
N LEU A 278 26.04 3.51 -7.04
CA LEU A 278 24.74 2.98 -7.45
C LEU A 278 24.42 3.28 -8.92
N GLU A 279 24.70 4.51 -9.36
CA GLU A 279 24.41 5.02 -10.70
C GLU A 279 25.21 4.28 -11.79
N LEU A 280 26.51 4.06 -11.54
CA LEU A 280 27.42 3.34 -12.43
C LEU A 280 27.13 1.83 -12.46
N TYR A 281 26.80 1.24 -11.31
CA TYR A 281 26.41 -0.17 -11.23
C TYR A 281 25.08 -0.43 -11.95
N THR A 282 24.12 0.49 -11.81
CA THR A 282 22.85 0.44 -12.55
C THR A 282 23.10 0.54 -14.05
N PHE A 283 23.98 1.46 -14.49
CA PHE A 283 24.36 1.58 -15.90
C PHE A 283 24.97 0.29 -16.46
N ASN A 284 25.92 -0.32 -15.75
CA ASN A 284 26.55 -1.57 -16.17
C ASN A 284 25.54 -2.73 -16.27
N LEU A 285 24.60 -2.85 -15.32
CA LEU A 285 23.52 -3.84 -15.39
C LEU A 285 22.64 -3.63 -16.62
N LEU A 286 22.31 -2.38 -16.95
CA LEU A 286 21.51 -2.05 -18.14
C LEU A 286 22.26 -2.39 -19.44
N GLN A 287 23.59 -2.27 -19.46
CA GLN A 287 24.42 -2.66 -20.61
C GLN A 287 24.60 -4.18 -20.74
N GLU A 288 24.87 -4.87 -19.63
CA GLU A 288 25.00 -6.34 -19.59
C GLU A 288 23.74 -7.04 -20.10
N GLU A 289 22.57 -6.43 -19.88
CA GLU A 289 21.29 -6.93 -20.34
C GLU A 289 20.88 -6.43 -21.75
N ASN A 290 21.76 -5.71 -22.46
CA ASN A 290 21.50 -5.12 -23.79
C ASN A 290 20.26 -4.18 -23.82
N ILE A 291 19.97 -3.51 -22.72
CA ILE A 291 18.81 -2.61 -22.60
C ILE A 291 19.12 -1.22 -23.17
N LEU A 292 20.40 -0.86 -23.33
CA LEU A 292 20.86 0.45 -23.80
C LEU A 292 21.43 0.39 -25.22
N TRP A 293 20.99 1.32 -26.09
CA TRP A 293 21.57 1.53 -27.42
C TRP A 293 21.98 3.01 -27.64
N PRO A 294 23.18 3.28 -28.20
CA PRO A 294 24.14 2.29 -28.69
C PRO A 294 24.84 1.52 -27.55
N PRO A 295 25.22 0.24 -27.76
CA PRO A 295 26.06 -0.48 -26.82
C PRO A 295 27.40 0.24 -26.86
N THR A 296 27.86 0.77 -25.73
CA THR A 296 29.29 1.10 -25.65
C THR A 296 30.01 -0.24 -25.58
N GLU A 297 30.91 -0.54 -26.51
CA GLU A 297 31.62 -1.83 -26.58
C GLU A 297 32.49 -2.15 -25.34
N GLU A 298 32.44 -1.31 -24.31
CA GLU A 298 33.09 -1.50 -23.02
C GLU A 298 32.07 -1.96 -21.96
N ASN A 299 32.13 -3.23 -21.56
CA ASN A 299 31.69 -3.61 -20.21
C ASN A 299 32.67 -2.94 -19.25
N ILE A 300 32.25 -1.88 -18.58
CA ILE A 300 33.12 -0.98 -17.80
C ILE A 300 33.77 -1.69 -16.59
N PHE A 301 33.27 -2.88 -16.20
CA PHE A 301 34.01 -3.82 -15.34
C PHE A 301 33.95 -5.24 -15.92
N ARG A 302 35.06 -5.69 -16.53
CA ARG A 302 35.45 -7.09 -16.33
C ARG A 302 35.99 -7.18 -14.89
N ARG A 303 35.54 -8.19 -14.15
CA ARG A 303 36.14 -8.62 -12.88
C ARG A 303 37.66 -8.55 -12.98
N ASP A 304 38.28 -7.74 -12.12
CA ASP A 304 39.54 -8.08 -11.48
C ASP A 304 39.23 -8.45 -10.02
#